data_AF-A0A087SKJ7-F1
#
_entry.id   AF-A0A087SKJ7-F1
#
_cell.length_a   1.000
_cell.length_b   1.000
_cell.length_c   1.000
_cell.angle_alpha   90.00
_cell.angle_beta   90.00
_cell.angle_gamma   90.00
#
_symmetry.space_group_name_H-M   'P 1'
#
loop_
_entity.id
_entity.type
_entity.pdbx_description
1 polymer ?
#
loop_
_entity_poly.entity_id
_entity_poly.type
_entity_poly.pdbx_seq_one_letter_code
_entity_poly.pdbx_strand_id
1 'polypeptide(L)'
;MTMQVVIEYGKGDVNQFLALADEIEDAFPKLVVEGQENLELQKTLSVALEGEASIWQAPLPIPDASDLLKVLQAELEKPLPSAGDTSAWTESWY
;
A
#
# COMPACT_ATOMS: atom_id res chain seq x y z
N MET A 1 -2.15 0.66 18.12
CA MET A 1 -1.24 1.01 17.01
C MET A 1 -2.16 1.33 15.84
N THR A 2 -2.08 2.55 15.32
CA THR A 2 -2.89 2.97 14.16
C THR A 2 -2.01 2.76 12.94
N MET A 3 -2.54 2.08 11.92
CA MET A 3 -1.76 1.71 10.73
C MET A 3 -1.99 2.80 9.67
N GLN A 4 -0.91 3.31 9.10
CA GLN A 4 -0.95 4.43 8.17
C GLN A 4 -0.61 3.97 6.76
N VAL A 5 -1.39 4.44 5.79
CA VAL A 5 -1.24 4.20 4.35
C VAL A 5 -0.75 5.50 3.71
N VAL A 6 0.36 5.44 2.98
CA VAL A 6 0.90 6.58 2.24
C VAL A 6 0.60 6.39 0.75
N ILE A 7 -0.11 7.34 0.17
CA ILE A 7 -0.42 7.38 -1.26
C ILE A 7 0.45 8.44 -1.92
N GLU A 8 1.39 8.00 -2.73
CA GLU A 8 2.22 8.89 -3.55
C GLU A 8 1.56 9.13 -4.90
N TYR A 9 1.39 10.40 -5.28
CA TYR A 9 0.73 10.80 -6.54
C TYR A 9 1.49 11.88 -7.31
N GLY A 10 1.32 11.87 -8.62
CA GLY A 10 1.92 12.85 -9.53
C GLY A 10 1.34 14.27 -9.41
N LYS A 11 2.09 15.26 -9.90
CA LYS A 11 1.66 16.67 -9.92
C LYS A 11 0.40 16.85 -10.77
N GLY A 12 -0.71 17.15 -10.13
CA GLY A 12 -2.02 17.34 -10.77
C GLY A 12 -2.99 16.16 -10.58
N ASP A 13 -2.55 15.09 -9.93
CA ASP A 13 -3.33 13.86 -9.75
C ASP A 13 -4.06 13.78 -8.39
N VAL A 14 -4.13 14.89 -7.67
CA VAL A 14 -4.84 15.03 -6.37
C VAL A 14 -6.26 14.46 -6.40
N ASN A 15 -7.00 14.66 -7.49
CA ASN A 15 -8.38 14.16 -7.57
C ASN A 15 -8.45 12.62 -7.56
N GLN A 16 -7.48 11.96 -8.18
CA GLN A 16 -7.38 10.49 -8.17
C GLN A 16 -6.99 10.00 -6.78
N PHE A 17 -6.05 10.69 -6.13
CA PHE A 17 -5.70 10.43 -4.73
C PHE A 17 -6.91 10.54 -3.79
N LEU A 18 -7.68 11.63 -3.87
CA LEU A 18 -8.84 11.84 -3.00
C LEU A 18 -9.91 10.76 -3.18
N ALA A 19 -10.17 10.35 -4.43
CA ALA A 19 -11.11 9.26 -4.71
C ALA A 19 -10.63 7.94 -4.10
N LEU A 20 -9.34 7.64 -4.23
CA LEU A 20 -8.74 6.42 -3.69
C LEU A 20 -8.72 6.43 -2.15
N ALA A 21 -8.42 7.57 -1.54
CA ALA A 21 -8.43 7.75 -0.10
C ALA A 21 -9.82 7.48 0.49
N ASP A 22 -10.86 8.03 -0.12
CA ASP A 22 -12.25 7.82 0.29
C ASP A 22 -12.63 6.32 0.28
N GLU A 23 -12.26 5.58 -0.78
CA GLU A 23 -12.52 4.13 -0.85
C GLU A 23 -11.73 3.33 0.21
N ILE A 24 -10.49 3.71 0.50
CA ILE A 24 -9.69 3.06 1.54
C ILE A 24 -10.26 3.35 2.93
N GLU A 25 -10.67 4.60 3.21
CA GLU A 25 -11.26 4.99 4.48
C GLU A 25 -12.63 4.33 4.70
N ASP A 26 -13.43 4.15 3.63
CA ASP A 26 -14.70 3.43 3.69
C ASP A 26 -14.49 1.93 3.99
N ALA A 27 -13.57 1.28 3.27
CA ALA A 27 -13.26 -0.13 3.46
C ALA A 27 -12.52 -0.41 4.79
N PHE A 28 -11.66 0.51 5.22
CA PHE A 28 -10.78 0.36 6.37
C PHE A 28 -10.77 1.63 7.26
N PRO A 29 -11.84 1.91 8.00
CA PRO A 29 -11.99 3.14 8.81
C PRO A 29 -11.03 3.27 9.99
N LYS A 30 -10.13 2.29 10.19
CA LYS A 30 -9.07 2.29 11.21
C LYS A 30 -7.71 2.67 10.64
N LEU A 31 -7.59 2.76 9.31
CA LEU A 31 -6.38 3.21 8.65
C LEU A 31 -6.37 4.73 8.59
N VAL A 32 -5.18 5.31 8.64
CA VAL A 32 -4.97 6.73 8.35
C VAL A 32 -4.37 6.81 6.96
N VAL A 33 -5.03 7.55 6.06
CA VAL A 33 -4.53 7.75 4.69
C VAL A 33 -3.80 9.08 4.62
N GLU A 34 -2.53 9.07 4.23
CA GLU A 34 -1.74 10.25 3.94
C GLU A 34 -1.42 10.33 2.45
N GLY A 35 -1.49 11.53 1.88
CA GLY A 35 -1.15 11.79 0.49
C GLY A 35 0.17 12.53 0.36
N GLN A 36 1.08 12.02 -0.48
CA GLN A 36 2.37 12.63 -0.75
C GLN A 36 2.52 12.95 -2.25
N GLU A 37 2.79 14.21 -2.58
CA GLU A 37 3.08 14.58 -3.97
C GLU A 37 4.50 14.10 -4.34
N ASN A 38 4.58 13.27 -5.38
CA ASN A 38 5.83 12.76 -5.93
C ASN A 38 5.94 13.12 -7.41
N LEU A 39 6.86 14.04 -7.74
CA LEU A 39 7.08 14.54 -9.10
C LEU A 39 7.67 13.50 -10.06
N GLU A 40 8.23 12.41 -9.53
CA GLU A 40 8.77 11.30 -10.30
C GLU A 40 7.67 10.37 -10.81
N LEU A 41 6.53 10.30 -10.10
CA LEU A 41 5.37 9.51 -10.47
C LEU A 41 4.51 10.23 -11.52
N GLN A 42 5.03 10.32 -12.75
CA GLN A 42 4.26 10.89 -13.85
C GLN A 42 3.11 9.95 -14.24
N LYS A 43 1.86 10.41 -14.05
CA LYS A 43 0.64 9.65 -14.37
C LYS A 43 0.58 8.28 -13.70
N THR A 44 1.20 8.15 -12.54
CA THR A 44 1.23 6.91 -11.77
C THR A 44 0.90 7.25 -10.34
N LEU A 45 0.21 6.33 -9.66
CA LEU A 45 -0.09 6.44 -8.24
C LEU A 45 0.47 5.20 -7.56
N SER A 46 1.21 5.43 -6.48
CA SER A 46 1.82 4.37 -5.68
C SER A 46 1.24 4.41 -4.27
N VAL A 47 1.00 3.24 -3.70
CA VAL A 47 0.50 3.10 -2.34
C VAL A 47 1.49 2.25 -1.54
N ALA A 48 1.87 2.75 -0.37
CA ALA A 48 2.77 2.12 0.57
C ALA A 48 2.14 2.12 1.97
N LEU A 49 2.59 1.22 2.83
CA LEU A 49 2.32 1.32 4.27
C LEU A 49 3.43 2.12 4.94
N GLU A 50 3.14 2.75 6.07
CA GLU A 50 4.13 3.52 6.83
C GLU A 50 5.38 2.66 7.14
N GLY A 51 6.52 3.06 6.57
CA GLY A 51 7.80 2.38 6.77
C GLY A 51 8.03 1.16 5.87
N GLU A 52 7.13 0.88 4.92
CA GLU A 52 7.25 -0.22 3.97
C GLU A 52 7.51 0.27 2.54
N ALA A 53 7.96 -0.65 1.68
CA ALA A 53 8.01 -0.40 0.25
C ALA A 53 6.59 -0.28 -0.32
N SER A 54 6.46 0.38 -1.47
CA SER A 54 5.21 0.46 -2.22
C SER A 54 4.62 -0.94 -2.44
N ILE A 55 3.46 -1.19 -1.82
CA ILE A 55 2.72 -2.45 -1.88
C ILE A 55 1.85 -2.54 -3.13
N TRP A 56 1.51 -1.38 -3.71
CA TRP A 56 0.68 -1.29 -4.90
C TRP A 56 1.06 -0.08 -5.74
N GLN A 57 0.96 -0.22 -7.07
CA GLN A 57 1.22 0.87 -8.00
C GLN A 57 0.36 0.68 -9.25
N ALA A 58 -0.29 1.76 -9.70
CA ALA A 58 -1.05 1.73 -10.95
C ALA A 58 -0.89 3.00 -11.78
N PRO A 59 -0.92 2.88 -13.11
CA PRO A 59 -0.99 4.03 -14.00
C PRO A 59 -2.37 4.69 -13.93
N LEU A 60 -2.41 5.99 -14.14
CA LEU A 60 -3.63 6.78 -14.18
C LEU A 60 -4.27 6.80 -15.58
N PRO A 61 -5.61 6.87 -15.68
CA PRO A 61 -6.57 6.89 -14.57
C PRO A 61 -6.77 5.50 -13.96
N ILE A 62 -7.00 5.45 -12.65
CA ILE A 62 -7.27 4.18 -11.94
C ILE A 62 -8.72 3.80 -12.25
N PRO A 63 -8.97 2.64 -12.89
CA PRO A 63 -10.32 2.25 -13.25
C PRO A 63 -11.15 1.79 -12.04
N ASP A 64 -10.52 1.18 -11.03
CA ASP A 64 -11.19 0.60 -9.86
C ASP A 64 -10.16 0.34 -8.73
N ALA A 65 -10.53 0.62 -7.47
CA ALA A 65 -9.65 0.42 -6.31
C ALA A 65 -9.74 -0.98 -5.68
N SER A 66 -10.58 -1.89 -6.19
CA SER A 66 -10.78 -3.22 -5.58
C SER A 66 -9.49 -4.05 -5.52
N ASP A 67 -8.59 -3.87 -6.49
CA ASP A 67 -7.29 -4.53 -6.49
C ASP A 67 -6.42 -4.02 -5.32
N LEU A 68 -6.36 -2.70 -5.14
CA LEU A 68 -5.70 -2.07 -4.01
C LEU A 68 -6.30 -2.51 -2.68
N LEU A 69 -7.63 -2.52 -2.55
CA LEU A 69 -8.32 -2.95 -1.33
C LEU A 69 -8.00 -4.40 -0.97
N LYS A 70 -7.90 -5.29 -1.96
CA LYS A 70 -7.48 -6.69 -1.74
C LYS A 70 -6.03 -6.79 -1.29
N VAL A 71 -5.13 -5.99 -1.88
CA VAL A 71 -3.72 -5.96 -1.47
C VAL A 71 -3.60 -5.42 -0.05
N LEU A 72 -4.27 -4.32 0.27
CA LEU A 72 -4.31 -3.77 1.63
C LEU A 72 -4.89 -4.76 2.63
N GLN A 73 -6.00 -5.43 2.30
CA GLN A 73 -6.56 -6.50 3.12
C GLN A 73 -5.53 -7.60 3.37
N ALA A 74 -4.85 -8.08 2.32
CA ALA A 74 -3.82 -9.10 2.44
C ALA A 74 -2.63 -8.66 3.30
N GLU A 75 -2.17 -7.41 3.19
CA GLU A 75 -1.11 -6.88 4.05
C GLU A 75 -1.56 -6.72 5.51
N LEU A 76 -2.80 -6.32 5.75
CA LEU A 76 -3.35 -6.20 7.09
C LEU A 76 -3.61 -7.57 7.75
N GLU A 77 -3.95 -8.58 6.95
CA GLU A 77 -4.18 -9.95 7.40
C GLU A 77 -2.89 -10.78 7.47
N LYS A 78 -1.82 -10.35 6.79
CA LYS A 78 -0.51 -10.98 6.91
C LYS A 78 -0.12 -10.91 8.39
N PRO A 79 0.07 -12.05 9.08
CA PRO A 79 0.77 -12.02 10.35
C PRO A 79 2.12 -11.39 10.06
N LEU A 80 2.42 -10.26 10.72
CA LEU A 80 3.75 -9.64 10.73
C LEU A 80 4.76 -10.77 10.60
N PRO A 81 5.61 -10.81 9.56
CA PRO A 81 6.69 -11.78 9.57
C PRO A 81 7.44 -11.50 10.85
N SER A 82 7.32 -12.39 11.84
CA SER A 82 8.19 -12.39 13.00
C SER A 82 9.58 -12.25 12.41
N ALA A 83 10.21 -11.11 12.62
CA ALA A 83 11.61 -10.90 12.30
C ALA A 83 12.38 -11.92 13.14
N GLY A 84 12.52 -13.14 12.61
CA GLY A 84 12.81 -14.29 13.46
C GLY A 84 12.52 -15.69 12.89
N ASP A 85 12.26 -15.88 11.60
CA ASP A 85 12.23 -17.24 11.00
C ASP A 85 13.10 -17.33 9.75
N THR A 86 14.40 -17.07 9.92
CA THR A 86 15.45 -17.58 9.01
C THR A 86 15.92 -18.98 9.43
N SER A 87 15.07 -19.80 10.07
CA SER A 87 15.47 -21.10 10.63
C SER A 87 14.71 -22.28 10.02
N ALA A 88 14.84 -22.52 8.71
CA ALA A 88 14.38 -23.80 8.14
C ALA A 88 15.02 -24.20 6.80
N TRP A 89 16.33 -24.02 6.61
CA TRP A 89 17.10 -24.79 5.60
C TRP A 89 18.50 -25.13 6.13
N THR A 90 18.59 -25.81 7.27
CA THR A 90 19.74 -26.71 7.50
C THR A 90 19.45 -28.01 6.74
N GLU A 91 19.73 -28.00 5.43
CA GLU A 91 19.95 -29.23 4.70
C GLU A 91 21.12 -29.97 5.36
N SER A 92 20.77 -31.01 6.10
CA SER A 92 21.70 -32.05 6.51
C SER A 92 22.15 -32.80 5.26
N TRP A 93 23.42 -32.62 4.87
CA TRP A 93 24.07 -33.54 3.96
C TRP A 93 24.92 -34.49 4.81
N TYR A 94 24.44 -35.73 4.89
CA TYR A 94 25.06 -36.89 5.53
C TYR A 94 25.76 -37.73 4.46
#